data_AF-A0A534VKC7-F1
#
_entry.id   AF-A0A534VKC7-F1
#
_cell.length_a   1.000
_cell.length_b   1.000
_cell.length_c   1.000
_cell.angle_alpha   90.00
_cell.angle_beta   90.00
_cell.angle_gamma   90.00
#
_symmetry.space_group_name_H-M   'P 1'
#
loop_
_entity.id
_entity.type
_entity.pdbx_description
1 polymer ?
#
loop_
_entity_poly.entity_id
_entity_poly.type
_entity_poly.pdbx_seq_one_letter_code
_entity_poly.pdbx_strand_id
1 'polypeptide(L)'
;MKQLLVEVDEDTFKKLEQIAPARSRRRSAFIRAAIQKAILEDLERATAEAYRRVPDSADDAWFDPRVWERKPPAYRGRRRR
;
A
#
# COMPACT_ATOMS: atom_id res chain seq x y z
N MET A 1 -1.97 -20.62 11.33
CA MET A 1 -1.43 -19.56 12.22
C MET A 1 0.03 -19.89 12.51
N LYS A 2 0.94 -18.92 12.42
CA LYS A 2 2.35 -19.08 12.84
C LYS A 2 2.56 -18.25 14.11
N GLN A 3 3.40 -18.75 15.02
CA GLN A 3 3.76 -18.05 16.26
C GLN A 3 5.16 -17.46 16.12
N LEU A 4 5.35 -16.26 16.66
CA LEU A 4 6.63 -15.55 16.71
C LEU A 4 6.86 -15.15 18.16
N LEU A 5 8.04 -15.49 18.69
CA LEU A 5 8.49 -15.08 20.01
C LEU A 5 9.45 -13.91 19.82
N VAL A 6 9.16 -12.79 20.48
CA VAL A 6 9.91 -11.54 20.33
C VAL A 6 10.36 -11.11 21.71
N GLU A 7 11.67 -10.94 21.86
CA GLU A 7 12.28 -10.35 23.05
C GLU A 7 12.35 -8.83 22.85
N VAL A 8 12.02 -8.09 23.91
CA VAL A 8 12.05 -6.63 23.94
C VAL A 8 12.68 -6.18 25.25
N ASP A 9 13.28 -4.99 25.25
CA ASP A 9 13.79 -4.38 26.47
C ASP A 9 12.66 -4.06 27.47
N GLU A 10 13.06 -3.86 28.74
CA GLU A 10 12.15 -3.61 29.85
C GLU A 10 11.28 -2.36 29.66
N ASP A 11 11.82 -1.30 29.03
CA ASP A 11 11.08 -0.06 28.84
C ASP A 11 10.00 -0.22 27.75
N THR A 12 10.34 -0.90 26.67
CA THR A 12 9.40 -1.30 25.62
C THR A 12 8.33 -2.22 26.20
N PHE A 13 8.71 -3.17 27.05
CA PHE A 13 7.77 -4.06 27.73
C PHE A 13 6.77 -3.27 28.60
N LYS A 14 7.23 -2.32 29.41
CA LYS A 14 6.37 -1.46 30.23
C LYS A 14 5.40 -0.63 29.38
N LYS A 15 5.86 -0.05 28.28
CA LYS A 15 5.01 0.69 27.33
C LYS A 15 3.97 -0.21 26.70
N LEU A 16 4.35 -1.43 26.30
CA LEU A 16 3.42 -2.43 25.78
C LEU A 16 2.38 -2.83 26.83
N GLU A 17 2.75 -2.97 28.11
CA GLU A 17 1.80 -3.24 29.18
C GLU A 17 0.80 -2.08 29.37
N GLN A 18 1.23 -0.83 29.25
CA GLN A 18 0.35 0.33 29.34
C GLN A 18 -0.63 0.44 28.15
N ILE A 19 -0.15 0.21 26.93
CA ILE A 19 -0.94 0.39 25.70
C ILE A 19 -1.82 -0.83 25.43
N ALA A 20 -1.27 -2.03 25.61
CA ALA A 20 -1.93 -3.29 25.32
C ALA A 20 -1.62 -4.34 26.41
N PRO A 21 -2.34 -4.26 27.55
CA PRO A 21 -2.10 -5.12 28.71
C PRO A 21 -2.23 -6.60 28.39
N ALA A 22 -1.43 -7.44 29.04
CA ALA A 22 -1.32 -8.88 28.74
C ALA A 22 -2.63 -9.62 29.00
N ARG A 23 -3.34 -9.20 30.05
CA ARG A 23 -4.63 -9.75 30.45
C ARG A 23 -5.74 -9.44 29.47
N SER A 24 -5.54 -8.45 28.60
CA SER A 24 -6.43 -8.18 27.49
C SER A 24 -5.95 -9.00 26.29
N ARG A 25 -6.86 -9.74 25.63
CA ARG A 25 -6.59 -10.42 24.35
C ARG A 25 -6.19 -9.45 23.21
N ARG A 26 -6.00 -8.16 23.51
CA ARG A 26 -5.65 -7.08 22.58
C ARG A 26 -4.14 -7.01 22.30
N ARG A 27 -3.27 -7.56 23.17
CA ARG A 27 -1.80 -7.50 22.97
C ARG A 27 -1.36 -8.08 21.63
N SER A 28 -1.78 -9.30 21.32
CA SER A 28 -1.40 -9.93 20.05
C SER A 28 -1.98 -9.21 18.84
N ALA A 29 -3.14 -8.57 18.97
CA ALA A 29 -3.74 -7.76 17.91
C ALA A 29 -2.95 -6.47 17.69
N PHE A 30 -2.56 -5.79 18.78
CA PHE A 30 -1.74 -4.59 18.74
C PHE A 30 -0.37 -4.86 18.10
N ILE A 31 0.34 -5.90 18.56
CA ILE A 31 1.65 -6.28 18.01
C ILE A 31 1.54 -6.60 16.52
N ARG A 32 0.49 -7.33 16.11
CA ARG A 32 0.25 -7.64 14.69
C ARG A 32 0.06 -6.38 13.85
N ALA A 33 -0.76 -5.45 14.31
CA ALA A 33 -1.00 -4.19 13.61
C ALA A 33 0.28 -3.34 13.53
N ALA A 34 1.07 -3.30 14.61
CA ALA A 34 2.35 -2.60 14.64
C ALA A 34 3.35 -3.19 13.63
N ILE A 35 3.47 -4.52 13.55
CA ILE A 35 4.33 -5.19 12.56
C ILE A 35 3.86 -4.90 11.14
N GLN A 36 2.55 -4.97 10.87
CA GLN A 36 2.01 -4.65 9.54
C GLN A 36 2.30 -3.20 9.14
N LYS A 37 2.16 -2.26 10.08
CA LYS A 37 2.49 -0.85 9.85
C LYS A 37 3.98 -0.67 9.52
N ALA A 38 4.87 -1.31 10.30
CA ALA A 38 6.31 -1.22 10.08
C ALA A 38 6.73 -1.78 8.71
N ILE A 39 6.12 -2.89 8.26
CA ILE A 39 6.34 -3.45 6.93
C ILE A 39 5.88 -2.46 5.84
N LEU A 40 4.69 -1.88 5.99
CA LEU A 40 4.17 -0.93 5.03
C LEU A 40 5.06 0.32 4.91
N GLU A 41 5.48 0.89 6.03
CA GLU A 41 6.38 2.06 6.06
C GLU A 41 7.73 1.76 5.37
N ASP A 42 8.23 0.53 5.48
CA ASP A 42 9.46 0.12 4.81
C ASP A 42 9.27 0.02 3.28
N LEU A 43 8.16 -0.58 2.85
CA LEU A 43 7.79 -0.65 1.43
C LEU A 43 7.58 0.75 0.84
N GLU A 44 6.95 1.65 1.58
CA GLU A 44 6.76 3.04 1.17
C GLU A 44 8.09 3.76 0.98
N ARG A 45 9.04 3.60 1.92
CA ARG A 45 10.40 4.15 1.77
C ARG A 45 11.10 3.59 0.53
N ALA A 46 11.08 2.28 0.36
CA ALA A 46 11.70 1.63 -0.80
C ALA A 46 11.09 2.12 -2.13
N THR A 47 9.77 2.27 -2.17
CA THR A 47 9.04 2.80 -3.33
C THR A 47 9.44 4.26 -3.62
N ALA A 48 9.45 5.11 -2.59
CA ALA A 48 9.86 6.50 -2.73
C ALA A 48 11.32 6.62 -3.21
N GLU A 49 12.22 5.76 -2.73
CA GLU A 49 13.60 5.70 -3.23
C GLU A 49 13.68 5.26 -4.69
N ALA A 50 12.88 4.27 -5.11
CA ALA A 50 12.84 3.82 -6.50
C ALA A 50 12.41 4.97 -7.43
N TYR A 51 11.35 5.68 -7.10
CA TYR A 51 10.89 6.86 -7.85
C TYR A 51 11.92 8.01 -7.87
N ARG A 52 12.70 8.19 -6.79
CA ARG A 52 13.79 9.17 -6.79
C ARG A 52 14.95 8.76 -7.70
N ARG A 53 15.24 7.46 -7.83
CA ARG A 53 16.34 6.94 -8.63
C ARG A 53 16.05 7.00 -10.12
N VAL A 54 14.81 6.73 -10.51
CA VAL A 54 14.34 6.88 -11.89
C VAL A 54 13.12 7.79 -11.87
N PRO A 55 13.33 9.12 -11.89
CA PRO A 55 12.24 10.04 -12.07
C PRO A 55 11.60 9.76 -13.44
N ASP A 56 10.27 9.65 -13.48
CA ASP A 56 9.55 9.55 -14.76
C ASP A 56 9.93 10.76 -15.62
N SER A 57 10.48 10.51 -16.80
CA SER A 57 10.82 11.59 -17.72
C SER A 57 9.55 12.11 -18.39
N ALA A 58 9.58 13.36 -18.89
CA ALA A 58 8.46 13.89 -19.68
C ALA A 58 8.17 13.06 -20.95
N ASP A 59 9.16 12.30 -21.41
CA ASP A 59 9.05 11.41 -22.58
C ASP A 59 8.46 10.03 -22.22
N ASP A 60 8.44 9.63 -20.94
CA ASP A 60 7.84 8.37 -20.46
C ASP A 60 6.32 8.45 -20.30
N ALA A 61 5.75 9.65 -20.33
CA ALA A 61 4.31 9.88 -20.28
C ALA A 61 3.64 9.49 -21.61
N TRP A 62 3.62 8.18 -21.93
CA TRP A 62 2.78 7.64 -23.00
C TRP A 62 1.31 7.63 -22.55
N PHE A 63 0.71 8.81 -22.50
CA PHE A 63 -0.72 8.97 -22.32
C PHE A 63 -1.38 9.18 -23.68
N ASP A 64 -2.06 8.15 -24.19
CA ASP A 64 -2.93 8.26 -25.38
C ASP A 64 -4.41 8.34 -24.93
N PRO A 65 -5.03 9.54 -24.95
CA PRO A 65 -6.43 9.74 -24.56
C PRO A 65 -7.40 8.86 -25.35
N ARG A 66 -7.04 8.47 -26.59
CA ARG A 66 -7.90 7.68 -27.50
C ARG A 66 -8.13 6.25 -27.00
N VAL A 67 -7.31 5.76 -26.06
CA VAL A 67 -7.49 4.44 -25.43
C VAL A 67 -8.68 4.46 -24.46
N TRP A 68 -8.93 5.58 -23.80
CA TRP A 68 -10.02 5.74 -22.83
C TRP A 68 -11.29 6.34 -23.41
N GLU A 69 -11.23 6.92 -24.61
CA GLU A 69 -12.42 7.43 -25.28
C GLU A 69 -13.29 6.30 -25.84
N ARG A 70 -14.57 6.35 -25.48
CA ARG A 70 -15.56 5.38 -25.90
C ARG A 70 -15.82 5.59 -27.40
N LYS A 71 -15.43 4.62 -28.24
CA LYS A 71 -15.61 4.72 -29.70
C LYS A 71 -17.07 5.07 -30.03
N PRO A 72 -17.32 6.16 -30.79
CA PRO A 72 -18.67 6.52 -31.15
C PRO A 72 -19.32 5.40 -31.98
N PRO A 73 -20.62 5.13 -31.79
CA PRO A 73 -21.29 4.08 -32.55
C PRO A 73 -21.19 4.38 -34.04
N ALA A 74 -20.79 3.37 -34.83
CA ALA A 74 -20.67 3.52 -36.27
C ALA A 74 -22.02 3.85 -36.88
N TYR A 75 -22.21 5.11 -37.30
CA TYR A 75 -23.41 5.54 -37.99
C TYR A 75 -23.43 4.90 -39.38
N ARG A 76 -24.18 3.80 -39.52
CA ARG A 76 -24.50 3.24 -40.83
C ARG A 76 -25.43 4.22 -41.55
N GLY A 77 -24.85 5.13 -42.31
CA GLY A 77 -25.58 6.04 -43.18
C GLY A 77 -26.55 5.25 -44.06
N ARG A 78 -27.85 5.44 -43.80
CA ARG A 78 -28.92 4.80 -44.58
C ARG A 78 -28.85 5.38 -45.99
N ARG A 79 -28.29 4.63 -46.93
CA ARG A 79 -28.21 4.99 -48.35
C ARG A 79 -29.64 5.09 -48.88
N ARG A 80 -30.19 6.30 -48.96
CA ARG A 80 -31.48 6.56 -49.61
C ARG A 80 -31.27 6.41 -51.12
N ARG A 81 -31.97 5.46 -51.74
CA ARG A 81 -32.21 5.41 -53.18
C ARG A 81 -33.52 6.11 -53.46
#